data_AF-A0A7R9TUN3-F1
#
_entry.id   AF-A0A7R9TUN3-F1
#
_cell.length_a   1.000
_cell.length_b   1.000
_cell.length_c   1.000
_cell.angle_alpha   90.00
_cell.angle_beta   90.00
_cell.angle_gamma   90.00
#
_symmetry.space_group_name_H-M   'P 1'
#
loop_
_entity.id
_entity.type
_entity.pdbx_description
1 polymer ?
#
loop_
_entity_poly.entity_id
_entity_poly.type
_entity_poly.pdbx_seq_one_letter_code
_entity_poly.pdbx_strand_id
1 'polypeptide(L)'
;APHDMRVEVFDATAVRAHVDEVRRVHAECFPGEVADDEPDAAFWDRVTACHDEDAITWFLLFDDDGPAIEAEGSAHEMIFDAKTSPPPPPPAPRPLIGFAAATPYTASLYGMHLGVTRRHR
;
A
#
# COMPACT_ATOMS: atom_id res chain seq x y z
N ALA A 1 22.71 -6.50 -5.36
CA ALA A 1 22.29 -6.08 -6.72
C ALA A 1 21.51 -4.78 -6.56
N PRO A 2 21.38 -3.91 -7.58
CA PRO A 2 20.35 -2.87 -7.51
C PRO A 2 19.00 -3.57 -7.30
N HIS A 3 18.23 -3.12 -6.31
CA HIS A 3 16.86 -3.57 -6.09
C HIS A 3 16.00 -2.99 -7.21
N ASP A 4 15.28 -3.83 -7.95
CA ASP A 4 14.30 -3.37 -8.93
C ASP A 4 13.08 -2.80 -8.18
N MET A 5 12.84 -1.51 -8.37
CA MET A 5 11.80 -0.78 -7.66
C MET A 5 10.87 -0.12 -8.66
N ARG A 6 9.56 -0.24 -8.40
CA ARG A 6 8.54 0.27 -9.30
C ARG A 6 7.54 1.16 -8.59
N VAL A 7 7.26 2.31 -9.20
CA VAL A 7 6.14 3.18 -8.79
C VAL A 7 4.91 2.83 -9.62
N GLU A 8 3.80 2.63 -8.93
CA GLU A 8 2.48 2.47 -9.54
C GLU A 8 1.54 3.57 -9.05
N VAL A 9 0.64 4.03 -9.92
CA VAL A 9 -0.24 5.18 -9.67
C VAL A 9 -1.67 4.68 -9.50
N PHE A 10 -2.32 5.13 -8.44
CA PHE A 10 -3.67 4.74 -8.06
C PHE A 10 -4.54 5.97 -7.82
N ASP A 11 -5.83 5.82 -8.07
CA ASP A 11 -6.84 6.77 -7.60
C ASP A 11 -7.26 6.46 -6.15
N ALA A 12 -8.11 7.33 -5.59
CA ALA A 12 -8.61 7.24 -4.22
C ALA A 12 -9.40 5.96 -3.92
N THR A 13 -10.01 5.33 -4.94
CA THR A 13 -10.76 4.09 -4.77
C THR A 13 -9.83 2.89 -4.81
N ALA A 14 -8.96 2.82 -5.82
CA ALA A 14 -8.07 1.69 -6.06
C ALA A 14 -7.00 1.54 -4.96
N VAL A 15 -6.50 2.66 -4.41
CA VAL A 15 -5.49 2.62 -3.33
C VAL A 15 -5.99 1.94 -2.07
N ARG A 16 -7.32 1.94 -1.83
CA ARG A 16 -7.93 1.35 -0.62
C ARG A 16 -7.71 -0.17 -0.52
N ALA A 17 -7.43 -0.84 -1.64
CA ALA A 17 -7.02 -2.25 -1.65
C ALA A 17 -5.65 -2.49 -0.97
N HIS A 18 -4.88 -1.42 -0.73
CA HIS A 18 -3.53 -1.45 -0.15
C HIS A 18 -3.49 -0.87 1.28
N VAL A 19 -4.63 -0.75 1.97
CA VAL A 19 -4.73 -0.03 3.26
C VAL A 19 -3.76 -0.58 4.31
N ASP A 20 -3.67 -1.90 4.47
CA ASP A 20 -2.80 -2.52 5.48
C ASP A 20 -1.32 -2.24 5.20
N GLU A 21 -0.94 -2.28 3.92
CA GLU A 21 0.44 -2.05 3.47
C GLU A 21 0.83 -0.58 3.65
N VAL A 22 -0.06 0.35 3.28
CA VAL A 22 0.16 1.79 3.45
C VAL A 22 0.21 2.14 4.94
N ARG A 23 -0.66 1.55 5.77
CA ARG A 23 -0.61 1.71 7.24
C ARG A 23 0.70 1.22 7.82
N ARG A 24 1.19 0.05 7.40
CA ARG A 24 2.48 -0.50 7.86
C ARG A 24 3.64 0.45 7.52
N VAL A 25 3.71 0.91 6.28
CA VAL A 25 4.75 1.86 5.84
C VAL A 25 4.62 3.19 6.58
N HIS A 26 3.40 3.69 6.77
CA HIS A 26 3.12 4.90 7.53
C HIS A 26 3.58 4.76 8.98
N ALA A 27 3.23 3.67 9.67
CA ALA A 27 3.62 3.42 11.06
C ALA A 27 5.14 3.40 11.26
N GLU A 28 5.87 2.82 10.30
CA GLU A 28 7.33 2.83 10.33
C GLU A 28 7.91 4.24 10.12
N CYS A 29 7.32 5.01 9.21
CA CYS A 29 7.80 6.35 8.85
C CYS A 29 7.44 7.41 9.90
N PHE A 30 6.30 7.27 10.55
CA PHE A 30 5.68 8.26 11.46
C PHE A 30 5.29 7.60 12.79
N PRO A 31 6.28 7.14 13.59
CA PRO A 31 6.00 6.49 14.86
C PRO A 31 5.33 7.48 15.83
N GLY A 32 4.15 7.12 16.33
CA GLY A 32 3.36 7.95 17.27
C GLY A 32 2.14 8.65 16.66
N GLU A 33 1.98 8.60 15.34
CA GLU A 33 0.76 9.09 14.66
C GLU A 33 -0.27 7.98 14.39
N VAL A 34 -0.03 6.77 14.88
CA VAL A 34 -0.87 5.59 14.67
C VAL A 34 -1.71 5.35 15.92
N ALA A 35 -3.02 5.18 15.75
CA ALA A 35 -3.90 4.65 16.79
C ALA A 35 -4.23 3.19 16.48
N ASP A 36 -4.12 2.32 17.48
CA ASP A 36 -4.22 0.85 17.32
C ASP A 36 -5.59 0.39 16.78
N ASP A 37 -6.66 1.14 17.07
CA ASP A 37 -8.04 0.83 16.66
C ASP A 37 -8.63 1.89 15.69
N GLU A 38 -7.78 2.56 14.90
CA GLU A 38 -8.23 3.59 13.94
C GLU A 38 -9.02 2.97 12.77
N PRO A 39 -10.28 3.37 12.52
CA PRO A 39 -11.03 2.94 11.33
C PRO A 39 -10.36 3.42 10.03
N ASP A 40 -10.50 2.65 8.94
CA ASP A 40 -9.87 3.00 7.65
C ASP A 40 -10.27 4.38 7.13
N ALA A 41 -11.52 4.78 7.31
CA ALA A 41 -11.96 6.12 6.93
C ALA A 41 -11.16 7.22 7.67
N ALA A 42 -10.96 7.07 8.99
CA ALA A 42 -10.21 8.03 9.78
C ALA A 42 -8.72 8.07 9.40
N PHE A 43 -8.16 6.91 9.04
CA PHE A 43 -6.81 6.83 8.50
C PHE A 43 -6.68 7.62 7.20
N TRP A 44 -7.54 7.35 6.22
CA TRP A 44 -7.52 8.02 4.92
C TRP A 44 -7.75 9.54 5.05
N ASP A 45 -8.72 9.97 5.87
CA ASP A 45 -8.95 11.40 6.19
C ASP A 45 -7.67 12.07 6.71
N ARG A 46 -6.93 11.38 7.58
CA ARG A 46 -5.69 11.88 8.17
C ARG A 46 -4.55 11.95 7.14
N VAL A 47 -4.31 10.89 6.38
CA VAL A 47 -3.19 10.87 5.41
C VAL A 47 -3.46 11.74 4.18
N THR A 48 -4.72 12.07 3.90
CA THR A 48 -5.12 13.04 2.85
C THR A 48 -5.21 14.48 3.37
N ALA A 49 -4.95 14.70 4.67
CA ALA A 49 -5.03 16.02 5.32
C ALA A 49 -6.36 16.75 5.04
N CYS A 50 -7.48 16.02 5.12
CA CYS A 50 -8.84 16.51 4.90
C CYS A 50 -9.11 17.15 3.53
N HIS A 51 -8.24 16.90 2.53
CA HIS A 51 -8.57 17.24 1.15
C HIS A 51 -9.67 16.29 0.66
N ASP A 52 -10.40 16.71 -0.36
CA ASP A 52 -11.36 15.82 -1.03
C ASP A 52 -10.63 14.54 -1.46
N GLU A 53 -10.91 13.42 -0.78
CA GLU A 53 -10.19 12.17 -0.96
C GLU A 53 -10.26 11.72 -2.43
N ASP A 54 -11.37 12.00 -3.10
CA ASP A 54 -11.63 11.66 -4.50
C ASP A 54 -10.73 12.44 -5.47
N ALA A 55 -10.11 13.53 -5.02
CA ALA A 55 -9.18 14.34 -5.81
C ALA A 55 -7.71 13.94 -5.62
N ILE A 56 -7.42 12.88 -4.83
CA ILE A 56 -6.05 12.51 -4.48
C ILE A 56 -5.50 11.45 -5.42
N THR A 57 -4.32 11.72 -5.97
CA THR A 57 -3.50 10.77 -6.70
C THR A 57 -2.49 10.12 -5.76
N TRP A 58 -2.46 8.80 -5.79
CA TRP A 58 -1.58 7.98 -4.95
C TRP A 58 -0.47 7.35 -5.77
N PHE A 59 0.74 7.39 -5.24
CA PHE A 59 1.91 6.75 -5.80
C PHE A 59 2.42 5.73 -4.81
N LEU A 60 2.38 4.46 -5.18
CA LEU A 60 2.86 3.36 -4.35
C LEU A 60 4.19 2.85 -4.89
N LEU A 61 5.20 2.74 -4.03
CA LEU A 61 6.54 2.26 -4.38
C LEU A 61 6.69 0.81 -3.91
N PHE A 62 6.85 -0.10 -4.86
CA PHE A 62 7.05 -1.53 -4.63
C PHE A 62 8.53 -1.91 -4.85
N ASP A 63 9.01 -2.86 -4.06
CA ASP A 63 10.29 -3.54 -4.26
C ASP A 63 10.02 -4.89 -4.96
N ASP A 64 10.32 -4.98 -6.25
CA ASP A 64 10.08 -6.17 -7.08
C ASP A 64 11.03 -7.33 -6.70
N ASP A 65 12.18 -7.02 -6.07
CA ASP A 65 13.17 -7.99 -5.57
C ASP A 65 12.98 -8.33 -4.07
N GLY A 66 12.03 -7.67 -3.41
CA GLY A 66 11.79 -7.85 -1.98
C GLY A 66 11.16 -9.22 -1.67
N PRO A 67 11.34 -9.74 -0.44
CA PRO A 67 10.66 -10.96 -0.05
C PRO A 67 9.14 -10.74 -0.16
N ALA A 68 8.49 -11.65 -0.88
CA ALA A 68 7.06 -11.86 -0.86
C ALA A 68 6.49 -11.65 0.56
N ILE A 69 5.56 -10.71 0.72
CA ILE A 69 4.84 -10.61 1.98
C ILE A 69 3.79 -11.71 1.97
N GLU A 70 3.86 -12.66 2.92
CA GLU A 70 2.76 -13.60 3.11
C GLU A 70 1.51 -12.78 3.44
N ALA A 71 0.48 -12.87 2.60
CA ALA A 71 -0.79 -12.20 2.84
C ALA A 71 -1.40 -12.81 4.10
N GLU A 72 -1.19 -12.20 5.27
CA GLU A 72 -1.90 -12.53 6.49
C GLU A 72 -3.37 -12.14 6.30
N GLY A 73 -4.18 -13.05 5.73
CA GLY A 73 -5.58 -12.77 5.45
C GLY A 73 -6.32 -13.68 4.47
N SER A 74 -5.76 -14.80 4.01
CA SER A 74 -6.54 -15.76 3.19
C SER A 74 -6.28 -17.21 3.56
N ALA A 75 -6.51 -17.54 4.84
CA ALA A 75 -6.85 -18.90 5.22
C ALA A 75 -8.36 -19.13 4.96
N HIS A 76 -8.80 -19.01 3.71
CA HIS A 76 -10.03 -19.69 3.32
C HIS A 76 -9.63 -21.13 3.00
N GLU A 77 -9.79 -21.99 4.01
CA GLU A 77 -9.64 -23.44 3.95
C GLU A 77 -10.52 -23.99 2.81
N MET A 78 -9.96 -24.08 1.61
CA MET A 78 -10.60 -24.78 0.50
C MET A 78 -10.30 -26.27 0.66
N ILE A 79 -11.29 -27.01 1.13
CA ILE A 79 -11.30 -28.47 1.06
C ILE A 79 -11.31 -28.85 -0.43
N PHE A 80 -10.14 -29.22 -0.98
CA PHE A 80 -10.03 -29.67 -2.37
C PHE A 80 -10.25 -31.18 -2.50
N ASP A 81 -11.19 -31.53 -3.38
CA ASP A 81 -11.47 -32.88 -3.84
C ASP A 81 -10.28 -33.42 -4.68
N ALA A 82 -9.83 -34.63 -4.37
CA ALA A 82 -8.48 -35.13 -4.64
C ALA A 82 -8.17 -35.57 -6.09
N LYS A 83 -8.70 -34.89 -7.12
CA LYS A 83 -8.49 -35.28 -8.54
C LYS A 83 -8.10 -34.17 -9.52
N THR A 84 -7.77 -32.97 -9.07
CA THR A 84 -7.21 -31.93 -9.96
C THR A 84 -5.90 -31.41 -9.39
N SER A 85 -4.88 -31.36 -10.24
CA SER A 85 -3.59 -30.74 -9.89
C SER A 85 -3.88 -29.29 -9.47
N PRO A 86 -3.37 -28.81 -8.32
CA PRO A 86 -3.69 -27.46 -7.87
C PRO A 86 -3.20 -26.44 -8.91
N PRO A 87 -3.95 -25.36 -9.15
CA PRO A 87 -3.45 -24.25 -9.97
C PRO A 87 -2.15 -23.73 -9.35
N PRO A 88 -1.21 -23.22 -10.17
CA PRO A 88 -0.01 -22.59 -9.63
C PRO A 88 -0.42 -21.52 -8.61
N PRO A 89 0.27 -21.43 -7.46
CA PRO A 89 -0.04 -20.41 -6.47
C PRO A 89 0.05 -19.03 -7.14
N PRO A 90 -0.86 -18.10 -6.81
CA PRO A 90 -0.78 -16.74 -7.32
C PRO A 90 0.61 -16.16 -7.01
N PRO A 91 1.17 -15.32 -7.91
CA PRO A 91 2.43 -14.63 -7.64
C PRO A 91 2.29 -13.88 -6.32
N ALA A 92 3.31 -13.99 -5.47
CA ALA A 92 3.24 -13.41 -4.16
C ALA A 92 3.12 -11.87 -4.22
N PRO A 93 2.44 -11.25 -3.24
CA PRO A 93 2.34 -9.79 -3.16
C PRO A 93 3.73 -9.16 -3.14
N ARG A 94 3.93 -8.17 -4.02
CA ARG A 94 5.16 -7.38 -4.04
C ARG A 94 5.19 -6.47 -2.82
N PRO A 95 6.30 -6.41 -2.07
CA PRO A 95 6.34 -5.59 -0.88
C PRO A 95 6.26 -4.10 -1.19
N LEU A 96 5.24 -3.44 -0.64
CA LEU A 96 5.15 -1.98 -0.60
C LEU A 96 6.21 -1.41 0.35
N ILE A 97 7.07 -0.53 -0.14
CA ILE A 97 8.17 0.07 0.62
C ILE A 97 8.05 1.59 0.76
N GLY A 98 7.10 2.22 0.06
CA GLY A 98 6.84 3.64 0.13
C GLY A 98 5.49 4.04 -0.46
N PHE A 99 5.02 5.23 -0.11
CA PHE A 99 3.81 5.84 -0.67
C PHE A 99 3.96 7.36 -0.75
N ALA A 100 3.23 7.98 -1.69
CA ALA A 100 3.00 9.41 -1.76
C ALA A 100 1.54 9.71 -2.09
N ALA A 101 0.97 10.71 -1.44
CA ALA A 101 -0.33 11.29 -1.73
C ALA A 101 -0.16 12.71 -2.27
N ALA A 102 -0.77 13.00 -3.42
CA ALA A 102 -0.69 14.33 -4.04
C ALA A 102 -2.03 14.77 -4.62
N THR A 103 -2.27 16.07 -4.59
CA THR A 103 -3.46 16.69 -5.20
C THR A 103 -3.07 17.47 -6.46
N PRO A 104 -3.89 17.43 -7.53
CA PRO A 104 -3.71 18.28 -8.71
C PRO A 104 -3.67 19.76 -8.35
N TYR A 105 -2.61 20.43 -8.79
CA TYR A 105 -2.46 21.86 -8.69
C TYR A 105 -2.06 22.44 -10.05
N THR A 106 -3.05 22.92 -10.80
CA THR A 106 -2.87 23.48 -12.16
C THR A 106 -2.24 22.45 -13.12
N ALA A 107 -0.99 22.67 -13.57
CA ALA A 107 -0.23 21.76 -14.42
C ALA A 107 0.73 20.84 -13.63
N SER A 108 0.70 20.90 -12.30
CA SER A 108 1.60 20.20 -11.38
C SER A 108 0.80 19.41 -10.34
N LEU A 109 1.50 18.61 -9.52
CA LEU A 109 0.94 17.96 -8.35
C LEU A 109 1.58 18.56 -7.09
N TYR A 110 0.77 18.81 -6.07
CA TYR A 110 1.24 19.22 -4.75
C TYR A 110 1.22 18.01 -3.82
N GLY A 111 2.40 17.62 -3.30
CA GLY A 111 2.55 16.49 -2.39
C GLY A 111 2.06 16.85 -0.99
N MET A 112 1.24 15.98 -0.40
CA MET A 112 0.63 16.18 0.93
C MET A 112 1.27 15.28 1.99
N HIS A 113 1.47 14.00 1.67
CA HIS A 113 2.01 13.01 2.59
C HIS A 113 2.90 12.02 1.83
N LEU A 114 4.11 11.79 2.32
CA LEU A 114 5.11 10.92 1.67
C LEU A 114 5.89 10.14 2.72
N GLY A 115 5.96 8.81 2.57
CA GLY A 115 6.77 7.94 3.41
C GLY A 115 7.51 6.89 2.59
N VAL A 116 8.79 6.68 2.88
CA VAL A 116 9.58 5.54 2.40
C VAL A 116 10.24 4.89 3.61
N THR A 117 10.15 3.56 3.70
CA THR A 117 10.74 2.77 4.80
C THR A 117 12.23 3.03 4.94
N ARG A 118 12.76 2.98 6.17
CA ARG A 118 14.15 3.46 6.46
C ARG A 118 15.22 2.68 5.71
N ARG A 119 14.97 1.41 5.44
CA ARG A 119 15.89 0.52 4.71
C ARG A 119 16.07 0.94 3.24
N HIS A 120 15.14 1.71 2.70
CA HIS A 120 15.07 2.11 1.29
C HIS A 120 15.18 3.63 1.09
N ARG A 121 15.59 4.37 2.15
CA ARG A 121 16.05 5.76 2.07
C ARG A 121 17.55 5.80 1.84
#